data_AF-A0A961YI70-F1
#
_entry.id   AF-A0A961YI70-F1
#
_cell.length_a   1.000
_cell.length_b   1.000
_cell.length_c   1.000
_cell.angle_alpha   90.00
_cell.angle_beta   90.00
_cell.angle_gamma   90.00
#
_symmetry.space_group_name_H-M   'P 1'
#
loop_
_entity.id
_entity.type
_entity.pdbx_description
1 polymer ?
#
loop_
_entity_poly.entity_id
_entity_poly.type
_entity_poly.pdbx_seq_one_letter_code
_entity_poly.pdbx_strand_id
1 'polypeptide(L)'
;RDISHSSVERVIGPDTTIGLDFALSRLAGLIENLLVYPDAMQANLDRLGGLVHSQRVLLALTQAGMSREDAYAAVQRNAMRVWESGGSFLDLLKADPAVSAILPDADLEALFDLGYHVKHVDEIFRRVFGTGN
;
A
#
# COMPACT_ATOMS: atom_id res chain seq x y z
N ARG A 1 29.42 11.32 41.70
CA ARG A 1 28.25 12.16 41.36
C ARG A 1 28.66 13.61 41.57
N ASP A 2 28.67 14.42 40.52
CA ASP A 2 28.90 15.87 40.55
C ASP A 2 27.58 16.62 40.26
N ILE A 3 27.55 17.96 40.27
CA ILE A 3 26.30 18.75 40.11
C ILE A 3 26.02 19.20 38.66
N SER A 4 26.88 18.87 37.68
CA SER A 4 26.78 19.39 36.32
C SER A 4 25.48 19.02 35.59
N HIS A 5 24.94 17.83 35.85
CA HIS A 5 23.66 17.37 35.28
C HIS A 5 22.47 18.16 35.83
N SER A 6 22.59 18.72 37.03
CA SER A 6 21.46 19.30 37.76
C SER A 6 20.90 20.57 37.11
N SER A 7 21.73 21.39 36.44
CA SER A 7 21.23 22.56 35.71
C SER A 7 20.50 22.17 34.43
N VAL A 8 21.00 21.16 33.71
CA VAL A 8 20.39 20.63 32.49
C VAL A 8 19.07 19.93 32.81
N GLU A 9 19.04 19.04 33.80
CA GLU A 9 17.86 18.26 34.20
C GLU A 9 16.68 19.13 34.66
N ARG A 10 16.96 20.26 35.32
CA ARG A 10 15.91 21.23 35.72
C ARG A 10 15.20 21.87 34.53
N VAL A 11 15.83 21.90 33.36
CA VAL A 11 15.25 22.44 32.13
C VAL A 11 14.66 21.30 31.31
N ILE A 12 15.49 20.33 30.93
CA ILE A 12 15.06 19.27 30.01
C ILE A 12 13.99 18.35 30.61
N GLY A 13 14.01 18.09 31.92
CA GLY A 13 13.02 17.22 32.56
C GLY A 13 11.60 17.77 32.42
N PRO A 14 11.31 18.98 32.94
CA PRO A 14 10.02 19.62 32.78
C PRO A 14 9.68 19.89 31.31
N ASP A 15 10.60 20.44 30.52
CA ASP A 15 10.30 20.86 29.15
C ASP A 15 9.93 19.67 28.26
N THR A 16 10.64 18.55 28.37
CA THR A 16 10.34 17.35 27.57
C THR A 16 9.05 16.68 27.99
N THR A 17 8.76 16.61 29.29
CA THR A 17 7.54 15.96 29.80
C THR A 17 6.30 16.80 29.51
N ILE A 18 6.35 18.12 29.71
CA ILE A 18 5.24 19.03 29.35
C ILE A 18 5.03 19.06 27.84
N GLY A 19 6.13 19.15 27.07
CA GLY A 19 6.06 19.16 25.61
C GLY A 19 5.44 17.88 25.05
N LEU A 20 5.82 16.72 25.59
CA LEU A 20 5.27 15.43 25.19
C LEU A 20 3.78 15.30 25.57
N ASP A 21 3.41 15.67 26.80
CA ASP A 21 2.01 15.65 27.26
C ASP A 21 1.10 16.47 26.34
N PHE A 22 1.54 17.70 26.02
CA PHE A 22 0.82 18.56 25.10
C PHE A 22 0.72 17.95 23.70
N ALA A 23 1.82 17.44 23.14
CA ALA A 23 1.84 16.85 21.81
C ALA A 23 0.92 15.62 21.70
N LEU A 24 0.93 14.74 22.71
CA LEU A 24 0.05 13.57 22.77
C LEU A 24 -1.42 13.97 22.87
N SER A 25 -1.75 14.93 23.74
CA SER A 25 -3.12 15.43 23.90
C SER A 25 -3.66 16.06 22.61
N ARG A 26 -2.83 16.84 21.90
CA ARG A 26 -3.19 17.44 20.62
C ARG A 26 -3.34 16.41 19.50
N LEU A 27 -2.46 15.41 19.45
CA LEU A 27 -2.53 14.34 18.46
C LEU A 27 -3.78 13.47 18.67
N ALA A 28 -4.09 13.10 19.91
CA ALA A 28 -5.29 12.32 20.24
C ALA A 28 -6.56 13.03 19.73
N GLY A 29 -6.71 14.33 20.02
CA GLY A 29 -7.83 15.12 19.52
C GLY A 29 -7.86 15.25 18.00
N LEU A 30 -6.71 15.31 17.33
CA LEU A 30 -6.65 15.31 15.86
C LEU A 30 -7.15 13.98 15.29
N ILE A 31 -6.64 12.86 15.80
CA ILE A 31 -7.03 11.53 15.32
C ILE A 31 -8.52 11.26 15.57
N GLU A 32 -9.04 11.65 16.73
CA GLU A 32 -10.47 11.51 17.06
C GLU A 32 -11.38 12.27 16.09
N ASN A 33 -10.95 13.45 15.63
CA ASN A 33 -11.72 14.33 14.75
C ASN A 33 -11.28 14.24 13.27
N LEU A 34 -10.45 13.26 12.91
CA LEU A 34 -9.91 13.15 11.56
C LEU A 34 -11.02 12.76 10.58
N LEU A 35 -11.26 13.63 9.59
CA LEU A 35 -12.18 13.34 8.49
C LEU A 35 -11.50 12.44 7.46
N VAL A 36 -12.04 11.24 7.25
CA VAL A 36 -11.58 10.27 6.25
C VAL A 36 -12.55 10.28 5.07
N TYR A 37 -12.02 10.29 3.84
CA TYR A 37 -12.80 10.30 2.60
C TYR A 37 -12.52 9.02 1.78
N PRO A 38 -13.26 7.93 2.02
CA PRO A 38 -13.03 6.64 1.35
C PRO A 38 -13.07 6.74 -0.18
N ASP A 39 -14.00 7.51 -0.73
CA ASP A 39 -14.15 7.67 -2.18
C ASP A 39 -12.92 8.33 -2.81
N ALA A 40 -12.32 9.30 -2.12
CA ALA A 40 -11.09 9.94 -2.57
C ALA A 40 -9.88 8.99 -2.47
N MET A 41 -9.86 8.10 -1.47
CA MET A 41 -8.82 7.06 -1.35
C MET A 41 -8.92 6.07 -2.51
N GLN A 42 -10.13 5.59 -2.82
CA GLN A 42 -10.38 4.68 -3.94
C GLN A 42 -10.03 5.35 -5.28
N ALA A 43 -10.51 6.58 -5.51
CA ALA A 43 -10.17 7.33 -6.71
C ALA A 43 -8.65 7.49 -6.88
N ASN A 44 -7.91 7.78 -5.80
CA ASN A 44 -6.46 7.90 -5.86
C ASN A 44 -5.75 6.57 -6.22
N LEU A 45 -6.27 5.43 -5.76
CA LEU A 45 -5.77 4.11 -6.17
C LEU A 45 -6.04 3.87 -7.66
N ASP A 46 -7.24 4.20 -8.13
CA ASP A 46 -7.69 3.96 -9.51
C ASP A 46 -7.04 4.89 -10.53
N ARG A 47 -6.49 6.04 -10.09
CA ARG A 47 -5.81 7.02 -10.96
C ARG A 47 -4.66 6.46 -11.77
N LEU A 48 -4.03 5.38 -11.30
CA LEU A 48 -2.95 4.70 -12.02
C LEU A 48 -3.46 3.55 -12.88
N GLY A 49 -4.76 3.47 -13.19
CA GLY A 49 -5.31 2.52 -14.16
C GLY A 49 -5.09 1.05 -13.79
N GLY A 50 -4.93 0.72 -12.51
CA GLY A 50 -4.68 -0.63 -12.02
C GLY A 50 -3.21 -1.06 -11.94
N LEU A 51 -2.25 -0.14 -12.13
CA LEU A 51 -0.80 -0.45 -12.03
C LEU A 51 -0.37 -1.06 -10.68
N VAL A 52 -1.14 -0.84 -9.60
CA VAL A 52 -0.92 -1.45 -8.29
C VAL A 52 -0.93 -2.99 -8.36
N HIS A 53 -1.57 -3.59 -9.36
CA HIS A 53 -1.64 -5.03 -9.57
C HIS A 53 -0.48 -5.62 -10.39
N SER A 54 0.46 -4.79 -10.88
CA SER A 54 1.59 -5.21 -11.72
C SER A 54 2.39 -6.39 -11.15
N GLN A 55 2.64 -6.40 -9.83
CA GLN A 55 3.33 -7.51 -9.19
C GLN A 55 2.54 -8.83 -9.26
N ARG A 56 1.21 -8.78 -9.09
CA ARG A 56 0.37 -9.98 -9.17
C ARG A 56 0.40 -10.57 -10.57
N VAL A 57 0.33 -9.72 -11.60
CA VAL A 57 0.43 -10.13 -13.00
C VAL A 57 1.78 -10.76 -13.30
N LEU A 58 2.88 -10.14 -12.85
CA LEU A 58 4.23 -10.70 -13.01
C LEU A 58 4.32 -12.10 -12.41
N LEU A 59 3.85 -12.27 -11.17
CA LEU A 59 3.91 -13.56 -10.48
C LEU A 59 3.04 -14.61 -11.18
N ALA A 60 1.82 -14.25 -11.59
CA ALA A 60 0.94 -15.16 -12.31
C ALA A 60 1.55 -15.65 -13.64
N LEU A 61 2.17 -14.76 -14.41
CA LEU A 61 2.88 -15.12 -15.65
C LEU A 61 4.02 -16.10 -15.37
N THR A 62 4.82 -15.85 -14.34
CA THR A 62 5.91 -16.78 -13.97
C THR A 62 5.40 -18.14 -13.48
N GLN A 63 4.29 -18.16 -12.75
CA GLN A 63 3.67 -19.40 -12.26
C GLN A 63 3.03 -20.20 -13.41
N ALA A 64 2.56 -19.51 -14.45
CA ALA A 64 2.04 -20.12 -15.67
C ALA A 64 3.14 -20.56 -16.67
N GLY A 65 4.43 -20.43 -16.30
CA GLY A 65 5.55 -20.97 -17.06
C GLY A 65 6.32 -19.95 -17.90
N MET A 66 5.98 -18.66 -17.85
CA MET A 66 6.78 -17.61 -18.48
C MET A 66 8.12 -17.42 -17.72
N SER A 67 9.21 -17.18 -18.45
CA SER A 67 10.47 -16.83 -17.78
C SER A 67 10.30 -15.52 -17.00
N ARG A 68 11.06 -15.36 -15.91
CA ARG A 68 10.98 -14.15 -15.08
C ARG A 68 11.36 -12.89 -15.86
N GLU A 69 12.32 -13.00 -16.78
CA GLU A 69 12.78 -11.92 -17.64
C GLU A 69 11.67 -11.50 -18.62
N ASP A 70 11.05 -12.46 -19.30
CA ASP A 70 9.97 -12.21 -20.24
C ASP A 70 8.72 -11.63 -19.54
N ALA A 71 8.38 -12.17 -18.36
CA ALA A 71 7.28 -11.68 -17.55
C ALA A 71 7.51 -10.23 -17.09
N TYR A 72 8.73 -9.92 -16.66
CA TYR A 72 9.09 -8.56 -16.29
C TYR A 72 9.00 -7.61 -17.48
N ALA A 73 9.57 -7.98 -18.63
CA ALA A 73 9.49 -7.17 -19.85
C ALA A 73 8.03 -6.96 -20.31
N ALA A 74 7.17 -7.97 -20.14
CA ALA A 74 5.74 -7.91 -20.47
C ALA A 74 4.92 -7.01 -19.57
N VAL A 75 5.11 -7.14 -18.27
CA VAL A 75 4.45 -6.26 -17.31
C VAL A 75 4.96 -4.82 -17.48
N GLN A 76 6.28 -4.64 -17.63
CA GLN A 76 6.89 -3.31 -17.73
C GLN A 76 6.41 -2.55 -18.96
N ARG A 77 6.41 -3.16 -20.16
CA ARG A 77 6.00 -2.47 -21.39
C ARG A 77 4.54 -2.01 -21.36
N ASN A 78 3.65 -2.81 -20.77
CA ASN A 78 2.24 -2.44 -20.62
C ASN A 78 2.06 -1.40 -19.51
N ALA A 79 2.79 -1.53 -18.41
CA ALA A 79 2.72 -0.60 -17.30
C ALA A 79 3.19 0.81 -17.70
N MET A 80 4.29 0.91 -18.45
CA MET A 80 4.83 2.18 -18.92
C MET A 80 3.86 2.93 -19.83
N ARG A 81 3.10 2.21 -20.67
CA ARG A 81 2.07 2.81 -21.52
C ARG A 81 0.95 3.47 -20.69
N VAL A 82 0.49 2.81 -19.63
CA VAL A 82 -0.49 3.42 -18.70
C VAL A 82 0.10 4.60 -17.96
N TRP A 83 1.38 4.51 -17.56
CA TRP A 83 2.05 5.59 -16.85
C TRP A 83 2.17 6.87 -17.69
N GLU A 84 2.51 6.73 -18.98
CA GLU A 84 2.73 7.86 -19.88
C GLU A 84 1.44 8.44 -20.46
N SER A 85 0.47 7.58 -20.78
CA SER A 85 -0.72 7.96 -21.56
C SER A 85 -2.05 7.78 -20.81
N GLY A 86 -2.01 7.27 -19.58
CA GLY A 86 -3.21 6.82 -18.88
C GLY A 86 -3.84 5.57 -19.50
N GLY A 87 -5.06 5.24 -19.05
CA GLY A 87 -5.83 4.10 -19.55
C GLY A 87 -5.88 2.92 -18.58
N SER A 88 -6.32 1.77 -19.06
CA SER A 88 -6.52 0.55 -18.27
C SER A 88 -5.35 -0.41 -18.46
N PHE A 89 -4.65 -0.72 -17.37
CA PHE A 89 -3.57 -1.70 -17.39
C PHE A 89 -4.08 -3.09 -17.75
N LEU A 90 -5.27 -3.46 -17.29
CA LEU A 90 -5.92 -4.73 -17.62
C LEU A 90 -6.17 -4.85 -19.12
N ASP A 91 -6.69 -3.80 -19.76
CA ASP A 91 -7.00 -3.83 -21.20
C ASP A 91 -5.73 -3.95 -22.04
N LEU A 92 -4.65 -3.26 -21.63
CA LEU A 92 -3.35 -3.39 -22.29
C LEU A 92 -2.76 -4.80 -22.16
N LEU A 93 -2.89 -5.43 -20.99
CA LEU A 93 -2.45 -6.81 -20.77
C LEU A 93 -3.23 -7.81 -21.62
N LYS A 94 -4.56 -7.67 -21.70
CA LYS A 94 -5.40 -8.53 -22.55
C LYS A 94 -5.06 -8.38 -24.04
N ALA A 95 -4.69 -7.18 -24.45
CA ALA A 95 -4.28 -6.90 -25.83
C ALA A 95 -2.84 -7.33 -26.16
N ASP A 96 -2.03 -7.71 -25.17
CA ASP A 96 -0.64 -8.12 -25.36
C ASP A 96 -0.54 -9.62 -25.71
N PRO A 97 -0.10 -9.98 -26.92
CA PRO A 97 -0.08 -11.37 -27.36
C PRO A 97 0.78 -12.30 -26.50
N ALA A 98 1.84 -11.80 -25.87
CA ALA A 98 2.68 -12.65 -25.02
C ALA A 98 2.01 -12.94 -23.67
N VAL A 99 1.15 -12.03 -23.19
CA VAL A 99 0.39 -12.19 -21.95
C VAL A 99 -0.84 -13.06 -22.23
N SER A 100 -1.64 -12.73 -23.24
CA SER A 100 -2.88 -13.42 -23.58
C SER A 100 -2.67 -14.86 -24.05
N ALA A 101 -1.49 -15.19 -24.57
CA ALA A 101 -1.12 -16.57 -24.90
C ALA A 101 -0.91 -17.46 -23.67
N ILE A 102 -0.67 -16.88 -22.50
CA ILE A 102 -0.35 -17.60 -21.26
C ILE A 102 -1.48 -17.51 -20.24
N LEU A 103 -2.09 -16.33 -20.08
CA LEU A 103 -3.18 -16.10 -19.14
C LEU A 103 -4.46 -15.73 -19.91
N PRO A 104 -5.54 -16.52 -19.76
CA PRO A 104 -6.87 -16.15 -20.22
C PRO A 104 -7.37 -14.84 -19.59
N ASP A 105 -8.27 -14.14 -20.29
CA ASP A 105 -8.86 -12.87 -19.82
C ASP A 105 -9.49 -12.97 -18.43
N ALA A 106 -10.19 -14.07 -18.13
CA ALA A 106 -10.81 -14.30 -16.83
C ALA A 106 -9.78 -14.42 -15.70
N ASP A 107 -8.64 -15.06 -15.96
CA ASP A 107 -7.56 -15.20 -14.99
C ASP A 107 -6.88 -13.84 -14.77
N LEU A 108 -6.71 -13.04 -15.83
CA LEU A 108 -6.20 -11.66 -15.72
C LEU A 108 -7.14 -10.77 -14.90
N GLU A 109 -8.45 -10.82 -15.16
CA GLU A 109 -9.45 -10.06 -14.41
C GLU A 109 -9.40 -10.36 -12.91
N ALA A 110 -9.25 -11.63 -12.52
CA ALA A 110 -9.14 -12.03 -11.12
C ALA A 110 -7.88 -11.47 -10.41
N LEU A 111 -6.84 -11.08 -11.16
CA LEU A 111 -5.63 -10.45 -10.60
C LEU A 111 -5.84 -8.98 -10.21
N PHE A 112 -6.93 -8.36 -10.65
CA PHE A 112 -7.27 -6.96 -10.38
C PHE A 112 -8.27 -6.79 -9.23
N ASP A 113 -8.58 -7.88 -8.51
CA ASP A 113 -9.35 -7.80 -7.27
C ASP A 113 -8.52 -7.23 -6.10
N LEU A 114 -8.97 -6.10 -5.53
CA LEU A 114 -8.40 -5.50 -4.32
C LEU A 114 -8.54 -6.39 -3.08
N GLY A 115 -9.56 -7.25 -3.03
CA GLY A 115 -9.82 -8.20 -1.94
C GLY A 115 -8.60 -9.06 -1.60
N TYR A 116 -7.82 -9.43 -2.62
CA TYR A 116 -6.56 -10.16 -2.45
C TYR A 116 -5.57 -9.46 -1.50
N HIS A 117 -5.50 -8.13 -1.54
CA HIS A 117 -4.56 -7.34 -0.74
C HIS A 117 -5.03 -7.13 0.70
N VAL A 118 -6.35 -7.21 0.95
CA VAL A 118 -6.93 -6.96 2.28
C VAL A 118 -7.35 -8.24 3.01
N LYS A 119 -7.16 -9.42 2.42
CA LYS A 119 -7.58 -10.72 2.98
C LYS A 119 -7.02 -11.06 4.37
N HIS A 120 -5.92 -10.43 4.78
CA HIS A 120 -5.30 -10.64 6.11
C HIS A 120 -5.58 -9.51 7.10
N VAL A 121 -6.41 -8.51 6.75
CA VAL A 121 -6.73 -7.39 7.66
C VAL A 121 -7.31 -7.90 8.97
N ASP A 122 -8.32 -8.77 8.93
CA ASP A 122 -8.95 -9.32 10.15
C ASP A 122 -7.97 -10.10 11.04
N GLU A 123 -7.02 -10.80 10.42
CA GLU A 123 -5.99 -11.53 11.14
C GLU A 123 -5.06 -10.58 11.90
N ILE A 124 -4.64 -9.49 11.25
CA ILE A 124 -3.80 -8.44 11.87
C ILE A 124 -4.58 -7.76 13.00
N PHE A 125 -5.84 -7.38 12.78
CA PHE A 125 -6.69 -6.77 13.80
C PHE A 125 -6.86 -7.69 15.01
N ARG A 126 -7.08 -8.99 14.79
CA ARG A 126 -7.15 -9.97 15.88
C ARG A 126 -5.85 -10.09 16.66
N ARG A 127 -4.69 -9.96 16.02
CA ARG A 127 -3.40 -10.00 16.74
C ARG A 127 -3.17 -8.75 17.59
N VAL A 128 -3.61 -7.59 17.12
CA VAL A 128 -3.40 -6.30 17.81
C VAL A 128 -4.43 -6.08 18.92
N PHE A 129 -5.69 -6.45 18.68
CA PHE A 129 -6.82 -6.13 19.57
C PHE A 129 -7.48 -7.36 20.23
N GLY A 130 -7.11 -8.60 19.82
CA GLY A 130 -7.85 -9.82 20.15
C GLY A 130 -7.52 -10.53 21.46
N THR A 131 -6.88 -9.87 22.43
CA THR A 131 -6.87 -10.32 23.84
C THR A 131 -6.84 -9.10 24.79
N GLY A 132 -8.02 -8.75 25.34
CA GLY A 132 -8.28 -7.72 26.35
C GLY A 132 -8.58 -6.34 25.74
N ASN A 133 -9.77 -5.74 25.84
CA ASN A 133 -10.86 -5.82 26.83
C ASN A 133 -12.21 -5.69 26.11
#